data_AF-A0A1W9LTG4-F1
#
_entry.id   AF-A0A1W9LTG4-F1
#
_cell.length_a   1.000
_cell.length_b   1.000
_cell.length_c   1.000
_cell.angle_alpha   90.00
_cell.angle_beta   90.00
_cell.angle_gamma   90.00
#
_symmetry.space_group_name_H-M   'P 1'
#
loop_
_entity.id
_entity.type
_entity.pdbx_description
1 polymer ?
#
loop_
_entity_poly.entity_id
_entity_poly.type
_entity_poly.pdbx_seq_one_letter_code
_entity_poly.pdbx_strand_id
1 'polypeptide(L)'
;MLLLGSFVPAMAAPIFVSGVSLSSGWLDVNKTYVDDSNLCWAASSSNLLAYTGWTGGASLDTTAEIFADFKTHWTNQGGHPYVGTYWWFTGTNMMAGQTGWAQLEGTAQAGLYDAATFDDNYFYDSFKGDSAATVFSELLQLIDQDYGLALSIEKYVNDVRYGHSITLWGIDTATGSIYITDSDDGVTALKSYHYSGLSLTDYFGGGWSLTDVTGLELAVSAVPEPASLLLFGVGGIVMGLVRRKGIVGS
;
A
#
# COMPACT_ATOMS: atom_id res chain seq x y z
N MET A 1 -35.44 47.50 8.42
CA MET A 1 -34.59 46.77 7.47
C MET A 1 -34.13 45.50 8.17
N LEU A 2 -34.87 44.40 7.98
CA LEU A 2 -34.58 43.11 8.61
C LEU A 2 -33.60 42.36 7.69
N LEU A 3 -32.35 42.20 8.10
CA LEU A 3 -31.42 41.31 7.42
C LEU A 3 -31.76 39.87 7.83
N LEU A 4 -32.46 39.16 6.96
CA LEU A 4 -32.56 37.70 7.01
C LEU A 4 -31.22 37.11 6.56
N GLY A 5 -30.34 36.83 7.51
CA GLY A 5 -29.14 36.03 7.28
C GLY A 5 -29.55 34.59 7.02
N SER A 6 -29.54 34.16 5.76
CA SER A 6 -29.63 32.75 5.41
C SER A 6 -28.36 32.04 5.86
N PHE A 7 -28.43 31.32 6.99
CA PHE A 7 -27.41 30.34 7.34
C PHE A 7 -27.58 29.15 6.38
N VAL A 8 -26.79 29.12 5.31
CA VAL A 8 -26.56 27.89 4.56
C VAL A 8 -25.65 27.04 5.45
N PRO A 9 -26.08 25.85 5.90
CA PRO A 9 -25.17 24.96 6.59
C PRO A 9 -23.99 24.68 5.67
N ALA A 10 -22.77 24.97 6.13
CA ALA A 10 -21.57 24.55 5.43
C ALA A 10 -21.59 23.02 5.37
N MET A 11 -21.86 22.47 4.19
CA MET A 11 -21.69 21.04 3.96
C MET A 11 -20.21 20.73 4.22
N ALA A 12 -19.93 19.79 5.12
CA ALA A 12 -18.57 19.36 5.38
C ALA A 12 -17.97 18.88 4.06
N ALA A 13 -16.83 19.44 3.67
CA ALA A 13 -16.11 19.03 2.48
C ALA A 13 -15.48 17.64 2.70
N PRO A 14 -15.21 16.87 1.63
CA PRO A 14 -14.43 15.66 1.74
C PRO A 14 -13.08 15.94 2.41
N ILE A 15 -12.66 15.01 3.27
CA ILE A 15 -11.36 15.02 3.93
C ILE A 15 -10.45 14.11 3.13
N PHE A 16 -9.36 14.65 2.60
CA PHE A 16 -8.36 13.91 1.84
C PHE A 16 -7.06 13.76 2.63
N VAL A 17 -6.29 12.72 2.34
CA VAL A 17 -4.89 12.65 2.77
C VAL A 17 -4.11 13.87 2.25
N SER A 18 -3.05 14.24 2.96
CA SER A 18 -2.29 15.46 2.68
C SER A 18 -1.80 15.54 1.23
N GLY A 19 -1.95 16.72 0.61
CA GLY A 19 -1.58 16.94 -0.78
C GLY A 19 -2.56 16.39 -1.83
N VAL A 20 -3.66 15.75 -1.42
CA VAL A 20 -4.66 15.18 -2.33
C VAL A 20 -5.95 15.98 -2.35
N SER A 21 -6.58 16.01 -3.52
CA SER A 21 -7.86 16.67 -3.78
C SER A 21 -8.65 15.89 -4.83
N LEU A 22 -9.89 16.32 -5.10
CA LEU A 22 -10.71 15.74 -6.17
C LEU A 22 -10.03 15.76 -7.55
N SER A 23 -9.15 16.74 -7.82
CA SER A 23 -8.57 16.95 -9.15
C SER A 23 -7.11 16.50 -9.28
N SER A 24 -6.40 16.24 -8.17
CA SER A 24 -4.95 15.96 -8.22
C SER A 24 -4.41 15.38 -6.91
N GLY A 25 -3.19 14.83 -6.98
CA GLY A 25 -2.41 14.36 -5.83
C GLY A 25 -2.55 12.87 -5.55
N TRP A 26 -3.64 12.24 -6.00
CA TRP A 26 -3.83 10.79 -5.93
C TRP A 26 -2.98 10.06 -6.97
N LEU A 27 -2.58 8.83 -6.64
CA LEU A 27 -1.78 7.93 -7.49
C LEU A 27 -2.62 6.71 -7.90
N ASP A 28 -2.36 6.18 -9.08
CA ASP A 28 -3.21 5.14 -9.67
C ASP A 28 -2.47 4.27 -10.69
N VAL A 29 -1.71 3.29 -10.19
CA VAL A 29 -1.14 2.28 -11.07
C VAL A 29 -2.17 1.21 -11.44
N ASN A 30 -2.30 0.98 -12.74
CA ASN A 30 -3.22 0.03 -13.31
C ASN A 30 -2.52 -1.30 -13.64
N LYS A 31 -3.23 -2.41 -13.42
CA LYS A 31 -2.80 -3.71 -13.90
C LYS A 31 -2.84 -3.76 -15.43
N THR A 32 -1.95 -4.54 -16.00
CA THR A 32 -1.92 -4.83 -17.44
C THR A 32 -2.67 -6.12 -17.79
N TYR A 33 -2.97 -6.93 -16.78
CA TYR A 33 -3.45 -8.31 -16.87
C TYR A 33 -2.48 -9.26 -17.59
N VAL A 34 -1.21 -8.88 -17.66
CA VAL A 34 -0.08 -9.71 -18.11
C VAL A 34 0.82 -9.95 -16.91
N ASP A 35 0.73 -11.18 -16.38
CA ASP A 35 1.44 -11.66 -15.19
C ASP A 35 1.20 -10.84 -13.90
N ASP A 36 0.12 -10.05 -13.86
CA ASP A 36 -0.23 -9.23 -12.70
C ASP A 36 -1.71 -9.31 -12.30
N SER A 37 -2.50 -10.22 -12.90
CA SER A 37 -3.95 -10.31 -12.72
C SER A 37 -4.42 -10.38 -11.25
N ASN A 38 -3.60 -10.93 -10.35
CA ASN A 38 -3.89 -11.09 -8.93
C ASN A 38 -3.10 -10.12 -8.02
N LEU A 39 -2.43 -9.12 -8.60
CA LEU A 39 -1.50 -8.22 -7.90
C LEU A 39 -2.12 -6.86 -7.51
N CYS A 40 -3.44 -6.78 -7.28
CA CYS A 40 -4.08 -5.55 -6.80
C CYS A 40 -3.54 -5.06 -5.44
N TRP A 41 -3.12 -5.99 -4.58
CA TRP A 41 -2.45 -5.70 -3.32
C TRP A 41 -1.09 -5.03 -3.53
N ALA A 42 -0.33 -5.43 -4.55
CA ALA A 42 0.95 -4.84 -4.90
C ALA A 42 0.77 -3.47 -5.57
N ALA A 43 -0.26 -3.30 -6.40
CA ALA A 43 -0.63 -2.00 -6.97
C ALA A 43 -0.97 -0.98 -5.87
N SER A 44 -1.79 -1.39 -4.89
CA SER A 44 -2.13 -0.56 -3.73
C SER A 44 -0.91 -0.25 -2.86
N SER A 45 -0.03 -1.23 -2.63
CA SER A 45 1.25 -1.01 -1.94
C SER A 45 2.14 -0.02 -2.69
N SER A 46 2.16 -0.07 -4.02
CA SER A 46 2.95 0.83 -4.86
C SER A 46 2.45 2.27 -4.81
N ASN A 47 1.12 2.46 -4.82
CA ASN A 47 0.51 3.77 -4.59
C ASN A 47 0.89 4.31 -3.22
N LEU A 48 0.78 3.46 -2.19
CA LEU A 48 1.10 3.81 -0.80
C LEU A 48 2.56 4.25 -0.64
N LEU A 49 3.51 3.44 -1.10
CA LEU A 49 4.95 3.70 -1.01
C LEU A 49 5.35 4.97 -1.77
N ALA A 50 4.83 5.15 -2.99
CA ALA A 50 5.11 6.35 -3.78
C ALA A 50 4.53 7.61 -3.14
N TYR A 51 3.28 7.56 -2.66
CA TYR A 51 2.62 8.70 -2.03
C TYR A 51 3.33 9.14 -0.75
N THR A 52 3.66 8.17 0.09
CA THR A 52 4.29 8.42 1.40
C THR A 52 5.77 8.78 1.29
N GLY A 53 6.37 8.68 0.10
CA GLY A 53 7.79 8.99 -0.10
C GLY A 53 8.75 7.89 0.34
N TRP A 54 8.25 6.70 0.69
CA TRP A 54 9.07 5.50 0.97
C TRP A 54 9.48 4.80 -0.32
N THR A 55 10.04 5.55 -1.27
CA THR A 55 10.45 5.07 -2.60
C THR A 55 11.75 4.25 -2.54
N GLY A 56 12.19 3.64 -3.64
CA GLY A 56 13.45 2.90 -3.66
C GLY A 56 14.66 3.75 -4.07
N GLY A 57 14.47 5.06 -4.24
CA GLY A 57 15.45 5.96 -4.83
C GLY A 57 15.43 5.92 -6.35
N ALA A 58 16.55 6.28 -6.99
CA ALA A 58 16.62 6.41 -8.45
C ALA A 58 16.22 5.11 -9.16
N SER A 59 15.25 5.21 -10.09
CA SER A 59 14.62 4.10 -10.84
C SER A 59 13.53 3.30 -10.10
N LEU A 60 13.19 3.67 -8.87
CA LEU A 60 12.05 3.15 -8.10
C LEU A 60 11.31 4.31 -7.40
N ASP A 61 11.15 5.45 -8.09
CA ASP A 61 10.65 6.70 -7.52
C ASP A 61 9.17 6.94 -7.82
N THR A 62 8.67 6.33 -8.90
CA THR A 62 7.28 6.42 -9.31
C THR A 62 6.50 5.17 -8.95
N THR A 63 5.18 5.32 -8.75
CA THR A 63 4.27 4.19 -8.54
C THR A 63 4.40 3.11 -9.60
N ALA A 64 4.58 3.48 -10.88
CA ALA A 64 4.70 2.54 -11.98
C ALA A 64 6.00 1.73 -11.92
N GLU A 65 7.11 2.36 -11.51
CA GLU A 65 8.39 1.67 -11.31
C GLU A 65 8.33 0.73 -10.10
N ILE A 66 7.77 1.17 -8.98
CA ILE A 66 7.57 0.35 -7.78
C ILE A 66 6.69 -0.86 -8.11
N PHE A 67 5.58 -0.67 -8.84
CA PHE A 67 4.71 -1.77 -9.22
C PHE A 67 5.38 -2.73 -10.21
N ALA A 68 6.17 -2.22 -11.15
CA ALA A 68 6.97 -3.06 -12.04
C ALA A 68 7.97 -3.92 -11.23
N ASP A 69 8.56 -3.37 -10.18
CA ASP A 69 9.44 -4.13 -9.29
C ASP A 69 8.69 -5.26 -8.57
N PHE A 70 7.51 -4.98 -8.00
CA PHE A 70 6.64 -6.02 -7.44
C PHE A 70 6.34 -7.14 -8.44
N LYS A 71 5.99 -6.80 -9.69
CA LYS A 71 5.70 -7.78 -10.74
C LYS A 71 6.89 -8.69 -11.05
N THR A 72 8.11 -8.19 -10.91
CA THR A 72 9.33 -8.97 -11.21
C THR A 72 9.74 -9.89 -10.07
N HIS A 73 9.31 -9.59 -8.84
CA HIS A 73 9.76 -10.28 -7.63
C HIS A 73 8.69 -11.18 -6.99
N TRP A 74 7.42 -11.04 -7.37
CA TRP A 74 6.32 -11.79 -6.77
C TRP A 74 5.56 -12.61 -7.80
N THR A 75 5.21 -13.84 -7.43
CA THR A 75 4.29 -14.67 -8.21
C THR A 75 2.94 -13.96 -8.38
N ASN A 76 2.29 -14.12 -9.53
CA ASN A 76 0.95 -13.60 -9.81
C ASN A 76 -0.17 -14.31 -9.01
N GLN A 77 -0.23 -14.04 -7.70
CA GLN A 77 -1.17 -14.64 -6.74
C GLN A 77 -1.70 -13.56 -5.77
N GLY A 78 -2.76 -13.90 -5.04
CA GLY A 78 -3.34 -13.03 -4.03
C GLY A 78 -2.37 -12.74 -2.87
N GLY A 79 -2.52 -11.58 -2.25
CA GLY A 79 -1.65 -11.10 -1.18
C GLY A 79 -2.33 -10.01 -0.36
N HIS A 80 -1.55 -9.30 0.45
CA HIS A 80 -2.04 -8.23 1.32
C HIS A 80 -1.12 -7.01 1.23
N PRO A 81 -1.63 -5.77 1.19
CA PRO A 81 -0.79 -4.58 1.09
C PRO A 81 0.26 -4.46 2.20
N TYR A 82 -0.09 -4.84 3.43
CA TYR A 82 0.87 -4.88 4.54
C TYR A 82 2.06 -5.80 4.26
N VAL A 83 1.82 -7.00 3.73
CA VAL A 83 2.90 -7.96 3.41
C VAL A 83 3.82 -7.42 2.32
N GLY A 84 3.24 -6.77 1.29
CA GLY A 84 4.01 -6.14 0.22
C GLY A 84 4.86 -4.97 0.71
N THR A 85 4.26 -4.09 1.51
CA THR A 85 4.94 -2.94 2.10
C THR A 85 6.01 -3.38 3.09
N TYR A 86 5.74 -4.38 3.92
CA TYR A 86 6.72 -4.95 4.84
C TYR A 86 7.93 -5.56 4.11
N TRP A 87 7.68 -6.30 3.01
CA TRP A 87 8.76 -6.81 2.16
C TRP A 87 9.58 -5.67 1.55
N TRP A 88 8.95 -4.58 1.09
CA TRP A 88 9.65 -3.42 0.55
C TRP A 88 10.74 -2.91 1.49
N PHE A 89 10.41 -2.82 2.78
CA PHE A 89 11.32 -2.35 3.81
C PHE A 89 12.35 -3.40 4.24
N THR A 90 11.92 -4.65 4.43
CA THR A 90 12.72 -5.66 5.16
C THR A 90 13.27 -6.78 4.29
N GLY A 91 12.78 -6.90 3.06
CA GLY A 91 13.06 -8.02 2.15
C GLY A 91 12.43 -9.34 2.52
N THR A 92 11.63 -9.37 3.58
CA THR A 92 11.07 -10.60 4.11
C THR A 92 9.62 -10.76 3.66
N ASN A 93 9.29 -11.94 3.12
CA ASN A 93 7.90 -12.35 2.92
C ASN A 93 7.37 -13.04 4.19
N MET A 94 6.46 -12.39 4.92
CA MET A 94 5.83 -12.95 6.12
C MET A 94 4.95 -14.17 5.86
N MET A 95 4.52 -14.36 4.60
CA MET A 95 3.62 -15.44 4.16
C MET A 95 4.35 -16.50 3.34
N ALA A 96 5.66 -16.60 3.53
CA ALA A 96 6.51 -17.56 2.82
C ALA A 96 6.03 -19.00 3.06
N GLY A 97 5.78 -19.71 1.96
CA GLY A 97 5.31 -21.11 1.96
C GLY A 97 3.82 -21.28 2.26
N GLN A 98 3.06 -20.21 2.49
CA GLN A 98 1.63 -20.32 2.74
C GLN A 98 0.85 -20.51 1.44
N THR A 99 0.12 -21.62 1.34
CA THR A 99 -0.72 -21.94 0.18
C THR A 99 -1.74 -20.83 -0.08
N GLY A 100 -1.87 -20.41 -1.35
CA GLY A 100 -2.82 -19.39 -1.78
C GLY A 100 -2.33 -17.95 -1.61
N TRP A 101 -1.11 -17.75 -1.10
CA TRP A 101 -0.46 -16.45 -0.99
C TRP A 101 0.64 -16.29 -2.02
N ALA A 102 0.84 -15.07 -2.49
CA ALA A 102 1.97 -14.69 -3.32
C ALA A 102 3.29 -15.04 -2.65
N GLN A 103 4.21 -15.57 -3.47
CA GLN A 103 5.53 -15.99 -3.06
C GLN A 103 6.58 -15.17 -3.82
N LEU A 104 7.76 -15.05 -3.24
CA LEU A 104 8.88 -14.39 -3.89
C LEU A 104 9.49 -15.29 -4.97
N GLU A 105 9.89 -14.70 -6.09
CA GLU A 105 10.54 -15.37 -7.22
C GLU A 105 12.04 -15.07 -7.29
N GLY A 106 12.84 -16.03 -7.80
CA GLY A 106 14.26 -15.82 -8.08
C GLY A 106 15.16 -15.61 -6.84
N THR A 107 16.13 -14.69 -6.93
CA THR A 107 17.08 -14.33 -5.85
C THR A 107 16.58 -13.14 -5.01
N ALA A 108 15.26 -13.03 -4.85
CA ALA A 108 14.46 -11.84 -4.54
C ALA A 108 15.05 -10.82 -3.56
N GLN A 109 14.88 -9.52 -3.84
CA GLN A 109 15.12 -8.47 -2.83
C GLN A 109 14.14 -7.30 -2.97
N ALA A 110 13.42 -7.04 -1.90
CA ALA A 110 13.40 -5.68 -1.37
C ALA A 110 14.03 -5.76 0.03
N GLY A 111 13.94 -4.75 0.88
CA GLY A 111 14.94 -4.55 1.94
C GLY A 111 15.68 -3.23 1.77
N LEU A 112 14.93 -2.21 1.35
CA LEU A 112 15.49 -0.93 0.90
C LEU A 112 15.79 0.02 2.06
N TYR A 113 15.41 -0.36 3.27
CA TYR A 113 15.56 0.45 4.47
C TYR A 113 16.25 -0.38 5.54
N ASP A 114 17.18 0.24 6.26
CA ASP A 114 17.80 -0.39 7.43
C ASP A 114 16.71 -0.83 8.43
N ALA A 115 16.92 -1.94 9.11
CA ALA A 115 16.07 -2.39 10.21
C ALA A 115 15.97 -1.34 11.34
N ALA A 116 16.93 -0.41 11.43
CA ALA A 116 16.86 0.73 12.35
C ALA A 116 15.96 1.89 11.84
N THR A 117 15.72 1.96 10.53
CA THR A 117 14.76 2.88 9.89
C THR A 117 13.37 2.25 9.82
N PHE A 118 13.28 0.92 9.80
CA PHE A 118 12.05 0.20 10.03
C PHE A 118 11.63 0.35 11.51
N ASP A 119 10.75 1.30 11.77
CA ASP A 119 9.99 1.39 13.01
C ASP A 119 8.56 0.89 12.72
N ASP A 120 8.10 -0.13 13.45
CA ASP A 120 6.72 -0.62 13.37
C ASP A 120 5.70 0.51 13.57
N ASN A 121 6.08 1.60 14.24
CA ASN A 121 5.22 2.78 14.41
C ASN A 121 4.87 3.50 13.09
N TYR A 122 5.68 3.35 12.04
CA TYR A 122 5.35 3.89 10.71
C TYR A 122 4.21 3.13 10.05
N PHE A 123 3.93 1.91 10.53
CA PHE A 123 2.93 1.04 9.96
C PHE A 123 1.66 1.06 10.79
N TYR A 124 0.54 1.04 10.09
CA TYR A 124 -0.75 0.69 10.65
C TYR A 124 -1.26 -0.55 9.92
N ASP A 125 -1.61 -1.59 10.64
CA ASP A 125 -2.15 -2.83 10.07
C ASP A 125 -3.34 -3.28 10.90
N SER A 126 -4.43 -3.67 10.24
CA SER A 126 -5.70 -4.08 10.85
C SER A 126 -6.53 -2.99 11.51
N PHE A 127 -7.84 -3.04 11.21
CA PHE A 127 -8.82 -2.24 11.95
C PHE A 127 -8.86 -2.67 13.42
N LYS A 128 -8.81 -1.70 14.33
CA LYS A 128 -8.97 -1.94 15.77
C LYS A 128 -10.43 -1.93 16.20
N GLY A 129 -11.28 -1.19 15.47
CA GLY A 129 -12.71 -1.14 15.68
C GLY A 129 -13.44 -2.39 15.14
N ASP A 130 -14.45 -2.85 15.87
CA ASP A 130 -15.35 -3.94 15.46
C ASP A 130 -16.67 -3.45 14.85
N SER A 131 -16.95 -2.14 14.93
CA SER A 131 -18.11 -1.49 14.34
C SER A 131 -17.74 -0.61 13.15
N ALA A 132 -18.70 -0.41 12.23
CA ALA A 132 -18.50 0.50 11.11
C ALA A 132 -18.15 1.92 11.56
N ALA A 133 -18.85 2.45 12.58
CA ALA A 133 -18.60 3.80 13.07
C ALA A 133 -17.17 3.97 13.61
N THR A 134 -16.66 2.98 14.33
CA THR A 134 -15.28 2.99 14.83
C THR A 134 -14.27 2.87 13.70
N VAL A 135 -14.52 2.03 12.68
CA VAL A 135 -13.65 1.88 11.51
C VAL A 135 -13.54 3.19 10.72
N PHE A 136 -14.64 3.89 10.43
CA PHE A 136 -14.57 5.17 9.71
C PHE A 136 -13.93 6.28 10.56
N SER A 137 -14.15 6.29 11.87
CA SER A 137 -13.45 7.22 12.77
C SER A 137 -11.94 6.96 12.78
N GLU A 138 -11.53 5.70 12.71
CA GLU A 138 -10.14 5.27 12.66
C GLU A 138 -9.48 5.66 11.32
N LEU A 139 -10.16 5.45 10.19
CA LEU A 139 -9.69 5.93 8.89
C LEU A 139 -9.51 7.45 8.86
N LEU A 140 -10.47 8.21 9.41
CA LEU A 140 -10.35 9.67 9.50
C LEU A 140 -9.18 10.10 10.39
N GLN A 141 -8.91 9.38 11.48
CA GLN A 141 -7.76 9.63 12.34
C GLN A 141 -6.44 9.38 11.60
N LEU A 142 -6.35 8.29 10.85
CA LEU A 142 -5.14 7.97 10.07
C LEU A 142 -4.89 9.03 8.98
N ILE A 143 -5.95 9.52 8.33
CA ILE A 143 -5.86 10.63 7.38
C ILE A 143 -5.33 11.91 8.06
N ASP A 144 -5.84 12.25 9.25
CA ASP A 144 -5.39 13.41 10.04
C ASP A 144 -3.94 13.28 10.52
N GLN A 145 -3.46 12.04 10.66
CA GLN A 145 -2.09 11.70 11.06
C GLN A 145 -1.15 11.51 9.86
N ASP A 146 -1.53 11.98 8.67
CA ASP A 146 -0.66 11.96 7.48
C ASP A 146 -0.25 10.54 7.02
N TYR A 147 -1.11 9.54 7.27
CA TYR A 147 -0.93 8.20 6.70
C TYR A 147 -1.51 8.12 5.29
N GLY A 148 -0.76 7.50 4.37
CA GLY A 148 -1.35 6.91 3.17
C GLY A 148 -2.09 5.61 3.53
N LEU A 149 -3.12 5.25 2.77
CA LEU A 149 -4.02 4.14 3.12
C LEU A 149 -4.31 3.21 1.94
N ALA A 150 -4.06 1.92 2.13
CA ALA A 150 -4.56 0.84 1.28
C ALA A 150 -5.64 0.05 2.04
N LEU A 151 -6.76 -0.26 1.40
CA LEU A 151 -7.86 -1.01 2.00
C LEU A 151 -7.90 -2.41 1.40
N SER A 152 -8.14 -3.40 2.26
CA SER A 152 -8.57 -4.72 1.82
C SER A 152 -10.09 -4.82 1.90
N ILE A 153 -10.67 -5.33 0.83
CA ILE A 153 -12.11 -5.55 0.71
C ILE A 153 -12.39 -6.98 0.31
N GLU A 154 -13.58 -7.46 0.71
CA GLU A 154 -14.01 -8.81 0.40
C GLU A 154 -15.44 -8.86 -0.09
N LYS A 155 -15.72 -9.86 -0.92
CA LYS A 155 -17.05 -10.25 -1.36
C LYS A 155 -17.19 -11.77 -1.32
N TYR A 156 -18.37 -12.23 -0.96
CA TYR A 156 -18.71 -13.66 -1.00
C TYR A 156 -19.71 -13.92 -2.14
N VAL A 157 -19.40 -14.88 -3.01
CA VAL A 157 -20.31 -15.36 -4.05
C VAL A 157 -20.38 -16.87 -3.95
N ASN A 158 -21.57 -17.42 -3.67
CA ASN A 158 -21.79 -18.86 -3.48
C ASN A 158 -20.79 -19.46 -2.46
N ASP A 159 -20.64 -18.82 -1.30
CA ASP A 159 -19.72 -19.18 -0.21
C ASP A 159 -18.21 -19.15 -0.58
N VAL A 160 -17.87 -18.66 -1.77
CA VAL A 160 -16.47 -18.42 -2.18
C VAL A 160 -16.10 -16.97 -1.84
N ARG A 161 -15.05 -16.81 -1.06
CA ARG A 161 -14.45 -15.51 -0.71
C ARG A 161 -13.59 -15.00 -1.87
N TYR A 162 -13.84 -13.75 -2.27
CA TYR A 162 -13.03 -12.97 -3.18
C TYR A 162 -12.43 -11.81 -2.39
N GLY A 163 -11.09 -11.69 -2.41
CA GLY A 163 -10.37 -10.56 -1.82
C GLY A 163 -9.92 -9.60 -2.91
N HIS A 164 -9.87 -8.32 -2.58
CA HIS A 164 -9.35 -7.26 -3.45
C HIS A 164 -8.71 -6.15 -2.61
N SER A 165 -7.83 -5.37 -3.22
CA SER A 165 -7.17 -4.24 -2.56
C SER A 165 -7.27 -2.99 -3.41
N ILE A 166 -7.59 -1.87 -2.76
CA ILE A 166 -7.79 -0.56 -3.35
C ILE A 166 -7.05 0.50 -2.53
N THR A 167 -6.71 1.64 -3.14
CA THR A 167 -6.06 2.74 -2.41
C THR A 167 -7.10 3.79 -2.01
N LEU A 168 -7.10 4.20 -0.73
CA LEU A 168 -8.00 5.21 -0.19
C LEU A 168 -7.30 6.58 -0.15
N TRP A 169 -7.95 7.59 -0.71
CA TRP A 169 -7.44 8.95 -0.77
C TRP A 169 -8.25 9.94 0.06
N GLY A 170 -9.52 9.66 0.32
CA GLY A 170 -10.34 10.55 1.13
C GLY A 170 -11.72 10.00 1.46
N ILE A 171 -12.39 10.68 2.37
CA ILE A 171 -13.72 10.34 2.90
C ILE A 171 -14.58 11.59 2.95
N ASP A 172 -15.80 11.51 2.42
CA ASP A 172 -16.85 12.50 2.61
C ASP A 172 -17.91 11.93 3.54
N THR A 173 -17.91 12.41 4.78
CA THR A 173 -18.88 12.00 5.80
C THR A 173 -20.27 12.60 5.60
N ALA A 174 -20.39 13.70 4.82
CA ALA A 174 -21.67 14.33 4.54
C ALA A 174 -22.46 13.52 3.49
N THR A 175 -21.77 12.95 2.50
CA THR A 175 -22.39 12.09 1.48
C THR A 175 -22.29 10.60 1.79
N GLY A 176 -21.45 10.21 2.75
CA GLY A 176 -21.14 8.81 3.02
C GLY A 176 -20.40 8.17 1.85
N SER A 177 -19.36 8.84 1.36
CA SER A 177 -18.56 8.39 0.21
C SER A 177 -17.09 8.23 0.59
N ILE A 178 -16.43 7.23 0.00
CA ILE A 178 -14.96 7.13 -0.01
C ILE A 178 -14.44 7.39 -1.42
N TYR A 179 -13.24 7.98 -1.51
CA TYR A 179 -12.55 8.28 -2.75
C TYR A 179 -11.35 7.37 -2.90
N ILE A 180 -11.33 6.58 -3.98
CA ILE A 180 -10.35 5.52 -4.18
C ILE A 180 -9.77 5.54 -5.59
N THR A 181 -8.62 4.88 -5.74
CA THR A 181 -8.12 4.39 -7.02
C THR A 181 -8.04 2.87 -6.98
N ASP A 182 -8.18 2.24 -8.15
CA ASP A 182 -8.33 0.80 -8.27
C ASP A 182 -7.63 0.27 -9.52
N SER A 183 -6.64 -0.59 -9.31
CA SER A 183 -5.82 -1.14 -10.38
C SER A 183 -6.57 -2.02 -11.38
N ASP A 184 -7.81 -2.42 -11.07
CA ASP A 184 -8.64 -3.29 -11.91
C ASP A 184 -9.56 -2.54 -12.89
N ASP A 185 -9.68 -1.23 -12.73
CA ASP A 185 -10.70 -0.48 -13.47
C ASP A 185 -10.24 -0.03 -14.87
N GLY A 186 -8.95 -0.17 -15.16
CA GLY A 186 -8.32 0.11 -16.46
C GLY A 186 -8.25 1.60 -16.79
N VAL A 187 -8.45 2.49 -15.83
CA VAL A 187 -8.42 3.94 -16.00
C VAL A 187 -7.59 4.60 -14.91
N THR A 188 -6.93 5.72 -15.24
CA THR A 188 -6.26 6.56 -14.23
C THR A 188 -7.26 7.59 -13.72
N ALA A 189 -8.02 7.25 -12.67
CA ALA A 189 -9.10 8.11 -12.18
C ALA A 189 -9.41 7.89 -10.69
N LEU A 190 -9.53 9.01 -9.96
CA LEU A 190 -10.15 9.00 -8.64
C LEU A 190 -11.67 8.78 -8.77
N LYS A 191 -12.18 7.74 -8.12
CA LYS A 191 -13.61 7.39 -8.10
C LYS A 191 -14.17 7.45 -6.70
N SER A 192 -15.42 7.85 -6.58
CA SER A 192 -16.14 7.85 -5.32
C SER A 192 -17.15 6.71 -5.26
N TYR A 193 -17.22 6.02 -4.13
CA TYR A 193 -18.22 4.99 -3.87
C TYR A 193 -18.93 5.24 -2.55
N HIS A 194 -20.24 5.02 -2.51
CA HIS A 194 -21.00 5.11 -1.28
C HIS A 194 -20.69 3.93 -0.36
N TYR A 195 -20.62 4.21 0.94
CA TYR A 195 -20.52 3.21 1.98
C TYR A 195 -21.75 3.21 2.89
N SER A 196 -22.12 2.03 3.37
CA SER A 196 -23.17 1.84 4.38
C SER A 196 -22.76 0.70 5.31
N GLY A 197 -22.60 1.00 6.60
CA GLY A 197 -21.81 0.13 7.47
C GLY A 197 -20.41 -0.03 6.87
N LEU A 198 -19.87 -1.25 6.85
CA LEU A 198 -18.59 -1.55 6.19
C LEU A 198 -18.73 -1.84 4.69
N SER A 199 -19.96 -1.83 4.14
CA SER A 199 -20.17 -2.21 2.75
C SER A 199 -19.95 -1.06 1.78
N LEU A 200 -19.28 -1.32 0.67
CA LEU A 200 -19.20 -0.44 -0.50
C LEU A 200 -20.37 -0.78 -1.44
N THR A 201 -21.46 -0.02 -1.34
CA THR A 201 -22.76 -0.43 -1.90
C THR A 201 -22.77 -0.44 -3.42
N ASP A 202 -22.04 0.49 -4.04
CA ASP A 202 -22.08 0.72 -5.49
C ASP A 202 -20.80 0.26 -6.21
N TYR A 203 -19.85 -0.29 -5.45
CA TYR A 203 -18.58 -0.76 -5.96
C TYR A 203 -18.73 -2.09 -6.71
N PHE A 204 -18.46 -2.11 -8.01
CA PHE A 204 -18.61 -3.25 -8.94
C PHE A 204 -19.85 -4.13 -8.71
N GLY A 205 -21.03 -3.49 -8.64
CA GLY A 205 -22.31 -4.19 -8.47
C GLY A 205 -22.58 -4.65 -7.02
N GLY A 206 -21.84 -4.11 -6.06
CA GLY A 206 -22.09 -4.27 -4.63
C GLY A 206 -21.67 -5.62 -4.04
N GLY A 207 -21.91 -5.77 -2.73
CA GLY A 207 -21.55 -6.97 -1.95
C GLY A 207 -20.10 -6.99 -1.47
N TRP A 208 -19.34 -5.93 -1.72
CA TRP A 208 -18.00 -5.73 -1.19
C TRP A 208 -18.06 -5.04 0.17
N SER A 209 -17.20 -5.47 1.09
CA SER A 209 -17.08 -4.86 2.43
C SER A 209 -15.62 -4.65 2.80
N LEU A 210 -15.35 -3.57 3.51
CA LEU A 210 -14.06 -3.30 4.16
C LEU A 210 -13.78 -4.40 5.18
N THR A 211 -12.57 -4.97 5.13
CA THR A 211 -12.13 -6.00 6.07
C THR A 211 -10.83 -5.65 6.75
N ASP A 212 -9.96 -4.88 6.09
CA ASP A 212 -8.65 -4.52 6.61
C ASP A 212 -8.17 -3.16 6.07
N VAL A 213 -7.15 -2.59 6.72
CA VAL A 213 -6.42 -1.40 6.30
C VAL A 213 -4.92 -1.60 6.52
N THR A 214 -4.14 -1.18 5.54
CA THR A 214 -2.70 -0.95 5.67
C THR A 214 -2.45 0.55 5.55
N GLY A 215 -1.95 1.15 6.63
CA GLY A 215 -1.48 2.53 6.66
C GLY A 215 0.04 2.60 6.69
N LEU A 216 0.58 3.61 6.03
CA LEU A 216 2.00 3.97 6.10
C LEU A 216 2.13 5.48 6.31
N GLU A 217 2.87 5.89 7.33
CA GLU A 217 3.11 7.31 7.64
C GLU A 217 3.97 7.98 6.56
N LEU A 218 3.73 9.27 6.27
CA LEU A 218 4.57 10.08 5.39
C LEU A 218 6.04 10.10 5.84
N ALA A 219 6.96 9.86 4.91
CA ALA A 219 8.40 9.87 5.14
C ALA A 219 8.90 11.30 5.41
N VAL A 220 9.28 11.60 6.66
CA VAL A 220 9.76 12.93 7.05
C VAL A 220 11.26 13.11 6.78
N SER A 221 12.04 12.02 6.70
CA SER A 221 13.49 12.05 6.41
C SER A 221 14.08 10.71 5.93
N ALA A 222 13.28 9.86 5.29
CA ALA A 222 13.72 8.53 4.88
C ALA A 222 14.71 8.61 3.71
N VAL A 223 15.82 7.87 3.80
CA VAL A 223 16.78 7.69 2.71
C VAL A 223 16.90 6.19 2.43
N PRO A 224 16.56 5.72 1.22
CA PRO A 224 16.76 4.32 0.85
C PRO A 224 18.25 3.94 0.91
N GLU A 225 18.55 2.74 1.36
CA GLU A 225 19.91 2.20 1.37
C GLU A 225 20.41 2.01 -0.07
N PRO A 226 21.55 2.61 -0.46
CA PRO A 226 22.07 2.42 -1.81
C PRO A 226 22.47 0.95 -2.01
N ALA A 227 21.95 0.32 -3.06
CA ALA A 227 22.17 -1.09 -3.43
C ALA A 227 23.66 -1.53 -3.43
N SER A 228 24.61 -0.59 -3.50
CA SER A 228 26.05 -0.84 -3.36
C SER A 228 26.49 -1.34 -1.98
N LEU A 229 25.78 -1.05 -0.89
CA LEU A 229 26.17 -1.51 0.46
C LEU A 229 25.95 -3.01 0.66
N LEU A 230 24.98 -3.61 -0.04
CA LEU A 230 24.76 -5.06 -0.07
C LEU A 230 25.92 -5.81 -0.77
N LEU A 231 26.61 -5.19 -1.72
CA LEU A 231 27.74 -5.81 -2.44
C LEU A 231 29.01 -5.94 -1.59
N PHE A 232 29.24 -5.03 -0.63
CA PHE A 232 30.44 -5.07 0.21
C PHE A 232 30.36 -6.16 1.31
N GLY A 233 29.16 -6.56 1.73
CA GLY A 233 28.96 -7.66 2.68
C GLY A 233 29.35 -9.03 2.11
N VAL A 234 29.07 -9.28 0.82
CA VAL A 234 29.41 -10.56 0.16
C VAL A 234 30.86 -10.55 -0.36
N GLY A 235 31.36 -9.41 -0.85
CA GLY A 235 32.74 -9.27 -1.34
C GLY A 235 33.82 -9.44 -0.26
N GLY A 236 33.55 -9.01 0.97
CA GLY A 236 34.47 -9.16 2.11
C GLY A 236 34.70 -10.63 2.52
N ILE A 237 33.67 -11.47 2.41
CA ILE A 237 33.74 -12.90 2.77
C ILE A 237 34.54 -13.69 1.72
N VAL A 238 34.42 -13.34 0.44
CA VAL A 238 35.15 -14.02 -0.65
C VAL A 238 36.65 -13.67 -0.62
N MET A 239 37.04 -12.43 -0.31
CA MET A 239 38.46 -12.05 -0.20
C MET A 239 39.15 -12.54 1.09
N GLY A 240 38.40 -12.78 2.18
CA GLY A 240 38.93 -13.36 3.41
C GLY A 240 39.30 -14.85 3.29
N LEU A 241 38.57 -15.60 2.47
CA LEU A 241 38.78 -17.04 2.27
C LEU A 241 39.94 -17.37 1.31
N VAL A 242 40.24 -16.50 0.34
CA VAL A 242 41.36 -16.71 -0.60
C VAL A 242 42.72 -16.47 0.06
N ARG A 243 42.80 -15.62 1.11
CA ARG A 243 44.07 -15.33 1.79
C ARG A 243 44.58 -16.41 2.75
N ARG A 244 43.78 -17.43 3.12
CA ARG A 244 44.18 -18.47 4.08
C ARG A 244 44.82 -19.74 3.48
N LYS A 245 44.96 -19.84 2.16
CA LYS A 245 45.47 -21.07 1.49
C LYS A 245 46.91 -20.99 0.96
N GLY A 246 47.75 -20.13 1.53
CA GLY A 246 49.06 -19.80 0.97
C GLY A 246 50.26 -19.88 1.91
N ILE A 247 50.28 -20.70 2.96
CA ILE A 247 51.55 -21.05 3.66
C ILE A 247 51.45 -22.48 4.23
N VAL A 248 51.97 -23.46 3.49
CA VAL A 248 52.54 -24.70 4.07
C VAL A 248 53.91 -24.85 3.44
N GLY A 249 54.94 -24.57 4.24
CA GLY A 249 56.33 -24.63 3.84
C GLY A 249 56.86 -26.06 3.69
N SER A 250 57.87 -26.16 2.84
CA SER A 250 58.84 -27.26 2.69
C SER A 250 59.64 -27.52 3.95
#